data_AF-A0A7V9LHG1-F1
#
_entry.id   AF-A0A7V9LHG1-F1
#
_cell.length_a   1.000
_cell.length_b   1.000
_cell.length_c   1.000
_cell.angle_alpha   90.00
_cell.angle_beta   90.00
_cell.angle_gamma   90.00
#
_symmetry.space_group_name_H-M   'P 1'
#
loop_
_entity.id
_entity.type
_entity.pdbx_description
1 polymer ?
#
loop_
_entity_poly.entity_id
_entity_poly.type
_entity_poly.pdbx_seq_one_letter_code
_entity_poly.pdbx_strand_id
1 'polypeptide(L)'
;MPEAVEATTWTCARCDVTVSFMEGTAKPAMPPTWGADAGLLHCLECRRSLAGDAGVLSLADDAPAEQRQRQRSHARIEFEIGRDPTRPDSRIAKSCHTSVIAVRKARARMGLDARQPRVGDGDA
;
A
#
# COMPACT_ATOMS: atom_id res chain seq x y z
N MET A 1 -32.51 -5.97 22.80
CA MET A 1 -31.90 -5.70 21.48
C MET A 1 -30.47 -5.33 21.76
N PRO A 2 -29.43 -6.11 21.39
CA PRO A 2 -28.08 -5.64 21.58
C PRO A 2 -27.87 -4.48 20.61
N GLU A 3 -27.50 -3.31 21.13
CA GLU A 3 -27.04 -2.18 20.33
C GLU A 3 -25.88 -2.64 19.46
N ALA A 4 -25.96 -2.36 18.16
CA ALA A 4 -24.81 -2.52 17.28
C ALA A 4 -23.74 -1.56 17.80
N VAL A 5 -22.75 -2.10 18.50
CA VAL A 5 -21.56 -1.36 18.91
C VAL A 5 -20.85 -0.98 17.62
N GLU A 6 -21.10 0.23 17.12
CA GLU A 6 -20.28 0.80 16.06
C GLU A 6 -18.85 0.78 16.59
N ALA A 7 -17.98 0.00 15.95
CA ALA A 7 -16.61 -0.15 16.41
C ALA A 7 -15.96 1.24 16.40
N THR A 8 -15.72 1.80 17.58
CA THR A 8 -14.99 3.06 17.74
C THR A 8 -13.48 2.82 17.78
N THR A 9 -13.07 1.55 17.85
CA THR A 9 -11.71 1.09 18.09
C THR A 9 -11.38 -0.06 17.15
N TRP A 10 -10.19 -0.01 16.53
CA TRP A 10 -9.65 -1.08 15.70
C TRP A 10 -8.22 -1.37 16.11
N THR A 11 -7.89 -2.66 16.21
CA THR A 11 -6.55 -3.14 16.58
C THR A 11 -5.96 -3.96 15.44
N CYS A 12 -4.71 -3.68 15.10
CA CYS A 12 -4.01 -4.40 14.04
C CYS A 12 -3.62 -5.80 14.52
N ALA A 13 -4.07 -6.84 13.83
CA ALA A 13 -3.82 -8.24 14.18
C ALA A 13 -2.34 -8.68 14.08
N ARG A 14 -1.44 -7.84 13.55
CA ARG A 14 0.00 -8.16 13.39
C ARG A 14 0.91 -7.39 14.35
N CYS A 15 0.61 -6.11 14.64
CA CYS A 15 1.50 -5.27 15.44
C CYS A 15 0.81 -4.63 16.65
N ASP A 16 -0.42 -5.02 16.94
CA ASP A 16 -1.24 -4.60 18.09
C ASP A 16 -1.49 -3.09 18.22
N VAL A 17 -1.05 -2.29 17.24
CA VAL A 17 -1.38 -0.87 17.19
C VAL A 17 -2.89 -0.72 17.16
N THR A 18 -3.39 0.20 17.97
CA THR A 18 -4.82 0.44 18.11
C THR A 18 -5.11 1.89 17.72
N VAL A 19 -6.17 2.07 16.94
CA VAL A 19 -6.73 3.39 16.65
C VAL A 19 -8.15 3.44 17.20
N SER A 20 -8.47 4.52 17.90
CA SER A 20 -9.80 4.76 18.43
C SER A 20 -10.27 6.19 18.16
N PHE A 21 -11.58 6.37 18.06
CA PHE A 21 -12.22 7.66 18.11
C PHE A 21 -12.64 7.99 19.54
N MET A 22 -12.70 9.29 19.84
CA MET A 22 -13.23 9.77 21.11
C MET A 22 -14.69 9.35 21.27
N GLU A 23 -15.08 9.10 22.51
CA GLU A 23 -16.47 8.84 22.88
C GLU A 23 -17.37 9.99 22.41
N GLY A 24 -18.56 9.65 21.88
CA GLY A 24 -19.47 10.63 21.29
C GLY A 24 -19.17 11.02 19.84
N THR A 25 -18.13 10.47 19.21
CA THR A 25 -17.94 10.60 17.75
C THR A 25 -19.09 9.90 17.03
N ALA A 26 -19.89 10.65 16.29
CA ALA A 26 -20.99 10.09 15.52
C ALA A 26 -20.45 9.28 14.33
N LYS A 27 -20.81 8.00 14.25
CA LYS A 27 -20.50 7.09 13.13
C LYS A 27 -19.01 7.00 12.80
N PRO A 28 -18.17 6.56 13.75
CA PRO A 28 -16.75 6.37 13.48
C PRO A 28 -16.58 5.27 12.42
N ALA A 29 -15.93 5.64 11.31
CA ALA A 29 -15.56 4.69 10.27
C ALA A 29 -14.08 4.31 10.41
N MET A 30 -13.75 3.09 10.02
CA MET A 30 -12.36 2.64 10.01
C MET A 30 -11.51 3.57 9.14
N PRO A 31 -10.33 4.02 9.60
CA PRO A 31 -9.51 4.92 8.81
C PRO A 31 -9.14 4.31 7.44
N PRO A 32 -9.05 5.11 6.37
CA PRO A 32 -8.76 4.61 5.01
C PRO A 32 -7.34 4.03 4.86
N THR A 33 -6.49 4.23 5.86
CA THR A 33 -5.15 3.64 5.97
C THR A 33 -5.19 2.20 6.49
N TRP A 34 -6.33 1.73 6.97
CA TRP A 34 -6.52 0.37 7.45
C TRP A 34 -7.25 -0.48 6.41
N GLY A 35 -7.17 -1.80 6.54
CA GLY A 35 -7.94 -2.72 5.72
C GLY A 35 -8.11 -4.05 6.39
N ALA A 36 -9.17 -4.75 6.00
CA ALA A 36 -9.39 -6.14 6.34
C ALA A 36 -8.82 -7.03 5.24
N ASP A 37 -8.05 -8.04 5.62
CA ASP A 37 -7.59 -9.11 4.74
C ASP A 37 -7.77 -10.45 5.45
N ALA A 38 -8.35 -11.43 4.76
CA ALA A 38 -8.72 -12.73 5.35
C ALA A 38 -9.48 -12.65 6.70
N GLY A 39 -10.30 -11.59 6.89
CA GLY A 39 -11.04 -11.36 8.14
C GLY A 39 -10.23 -10.74 9.29
N LEU A 40 -8.95 -10.45 9.08
CA LEU A 40 -8.07 -9.79 10.04
C LEU A 40 -7.87 -8.32 9.67
N LEU A 41 -7.86 -7.45 10.67
CA LEU A 41 -7.60 -6.03 10.50
C LEU A 41 -6.11 -5.74 10.53
N HIS A 42 -5.62 -4.97 9.56
CA HIS A 42 -4.24 -4.57 9.49
C HIS A 42 -4.09 -3.07 9.25
N CYS A 43 -3.18 -2.44 10.00
CA CYS A 43 -2.75 -1.08 9.74
C CYS A 43 -1.96 -0.99 8.41
N LEU A 44 -1.83 0.22 7.86
CA LEU A 44 -1.16 0.44 6.57
C LEU A 44 0.24 -0.18 6.51
N GLU A 45 1.01 -0.04 7.59
CA GLU A 45 2.39 -0.50 7.62
C GLU A 45 2.49 -2.02 7.61
N CYS A 46 1.62 -2.71 8.35
CA CYS A 46 1.53 -4.16 8.32
C CYS A 46 1.09 -4.67 6.94
N ARG A 47 0.14 -3.99 6.30
CA ARG A 47 -0.29 -4.34 4.94
C ARG A 47 0.85 -4.17 3.92
N ARG A 48 1.67 -3.12 4.03
CA ARG A 48 2.88 -2.96 3.20
C ARG A 48 3.88 -4.10 3.41
N SER A 49 4.11 -4.46 4.67
CA SER A 49 5.04 -5.54 5.02
C SER A 49 4.54 -6.86 4.46
N LEU A 50 3.26 -7.19 4.64
CA LEU A 50 2.61 -8.37 4.08
C LEU A 50 2.70 -8.42 2.55
N ALA A 51 2.49 -7.31 1.86
CA ALA A 51 2.66 -7.25 0.41
C ALA A 51 4.11 -7.54 -0.01
N GLY A 52 5.09 -7.00 0.72
CA GLY A 52 6.50 -7.32 0.52
C GLY A 52 6.80 -8.80 0.72
N ASP A 53 6.27 -9.38 1.81
CA ASP A 53 6.43 -10.79 2.17
C ASP A 53 5.79 -11.70 1.11
N ALA A 54 4.58 -11.37 0.63
CA ALA A 54 3.91 -12.10 -0.45
C ALA A 54 4.70 -12.06 -1.77
N GLY A 55 5.34 -10.92 -2.07
CA GLY A 55 6.16 -10.75 -3.27
C GLY A 55 7.30 -11.76 -3.39
N VAL A 56 7.91 -12.17 -2.27
CA VAL A 56 9.04 -13.11 -2.27
C VAL A 56 8.64 -14.57 -2.27
N LEU A 57 7.36 -14.91 -2.04
CA LEU A 57 6.88 -16.30 -2.06
C LEU A 57 7.06 -16.99 -3.42
N SER A 58 7.25 -16.21 -4.49
CA SER A 58 7.51 -16.70 -5.84
C SER A 58 9.00 -17.00 -6.12
N LEU A 59 9.90 -16.65 -5.20
CA LEU A 59 11.33 -16.88 -5.36
C LEU A 59 11.71 -18.26 -4.80
N ALA A 60 12.80 -18.83 -5.31
CA ALA A 60 13.43 -20.00 -4.68
C ALA A 60 13.91 -19.65 -3.26
N ASP A 61 13.89 -20.63 -2.35
CA ASP A 61 14.29 -20.44 -0.95
C ASP A 61 15.75 -19.96 -0.81
N ASP A 62 16.62 -20.38 -1.75
CA ASP A 62 18.04 -20.03 -1.82
C ASP A 62 18.31 -18.73 -2.59
N ALA A 63 17.27 -18.03 -3.07
CA ALA A 63 17.45 -16.79 -3.83
C ALA A 63 18.32 -15.78 -3.05
N PRO A 64 19.27 -15.09 -3.71
CA PRO A 64 20.14 -14.13 -3.05
C PRO A 64 19.37 -13.07 -2.26
N ALA A 65 19.94 -12.61 -1.14
CA ALA A 65 19.31 -11.61 -0.27
C ALA A 65 18.95 -10.32 -1.02
N GLU A 66 19.80 -9.88 -1.96
CA GLU A 66 19.54 -8.73 -2.82
C GLU A 66 18.30 -8.93 -3.70
N GLN A 67 18.16 -10.11 -4.31
CA GLN A 67 17.00 -10.44 -5.14
C GLN A 67 15.70 -10.46 -4.32
N ARG A 68 15.74 -11.06 -3.12
CA ARG A 68 14.61 -11.02 -2.18
C ARG A 68 14.25 -9.58 -1.81
N GLN A 69 15.24 -8.76 -1.49
CA GLN A 69 14.99 -7.35 -1.13
C GLN A 69 14.40 -6.54 -2.29
N ARG A 70 14.90 -6.76 -3.50
CA ARG A 70 14.36 -6.14 -4.71
C ARG A 70 12.90 -6.53 -4.92
N GLN A 71 12.58 -7.81 -4.78
CA GLN A 71 11.23 -8.32 -4.93
C GLN A 71 10.27 -7.79 -3.85
N ARG A 72 10.71 -7.70 -2.58
CA ARG A 72 9.96 -7.02 -1.51
C ARG A 72 9.68 -5.56 -1.84
N SER A 73 10.66 -4.86 -2.42
CA SER A 73 10.49 -3.45 -2.82
C SER A 73 9.47 -3.33 -3.95
N HIS A 74 9.56 -4.16 -4.99
CA HIS A 74 8.61 -4.18 -6.09
C HIS A 74 7.17 -4.43 -5.62
N ALA A 75 6.95 -5.45 -4.81
CA ALA A 75 5.61 -5.78 -4.33
C ALA A 75 5.01 -4.68 -3.44
N ARG A 76 5.82 -3.98 -2.64
CA ARG A 76 5.37 -2.81 -1.86
C ARG A 76 4.95 -1.64 -2.75
N ILE A 77 5.65 -1.41 -3.86
CA ILE A 77 5.29 -0.37 -4.83
C ILE A 77 3.96 -0.71 -5.51
N GLU A 78 3.82 -1.94 -5.99
CA GLU A 78 2.61 -2.41 -6.68
C GLU A 78 1.39 -2.38 -5.74
N PHE A 79 1.58 -2.72 -4.47
CA PHE A 79 0.56 -2.53 -3.43
C PHE A 79 0.14 -1.07 -3.27
N GLU A 80 1.07 -0.12 -3.17
CA GLU A 80 0.74 1.30 -3.00
C GLU A 80 0.03 1.88 -4.24
N ILE A 81 0.45 1.46 -5.44
CA ILE A 81 -0.21 1.85 -6.69
C ILE A 81 -1.63 1.26 -6.73
N GLY A 82 -1.81 -0.01 -6.39
CA GLY A 82 -3.12 -0.65 -6.35
C GLY A 82 -4.05 -0.03 -5.30
N ARG A 83 -3.51 0.41 -4.16
CA ARG A 83 -4.27 1.07 -3.09
C ARG A 83 -4.80 2.44 -3.50
N ASP A 84 -4.00 3.23 -4.21
CA ASP A 84 -4.39 4.54 -4.73
C ASP A 84 -3.67 4.81 -6.07
N PRO A 85 -4.29 4.43 -7.20
CA PRO A 85 -3.68 4.59 -8.51
C PRO A 85 -3.45 6.06 -8.89
N THR A 86 -4.17 7.00 -8.27
CA THR A 86 -4.05 8.44 -8.56
C THR A 86 -2.94 9.11 -7.75
N ARG A 87 -2.36 8.41 -6.76
CA ARG A 87 -1.34 8.96 -5.89
C ARG A 87 -0.08 9.35 -6.66
N PRO A 88 0.48 10.56 -6.46
CA PRO A 88 1.68 11.00 -7.18
C PRO A 88 2.88 10.08 -6.94
N ASP A 89 3.67 9.83 -7.98
CA ASP A 89 4.84 8.93 -7.92
C ASP A 89 5.82 9.30 -6.80
N SER A 90 6.04 10.60 -6.57
CA SER A 90 6.93 11.09 -5.52
C SER A 90 6.44 10.74 -4.11
N ARG A 91 5.12 10.69 -3.89
CA ARG A 91 4.52 10.30 -2.62
C ARG A 91 4.61 8.80 -2.41
N ILE A 92 4.38 8.00 -3.45
CA ILE A 92 4.57 6.54 -3.42
C ILE A 92 6.04 6.21 -3.15
N ALA A 93 6.96 6.83 -3.90
CA ALA A 93 8.40 6.64 -3.76
C ALA A 93 8.87 6.90 -2.32
N LYS A 94 8.40 8.01 -1.72
CA LYS A 94 8.67 8.35 -0.32
C LYS A 94 8.13 7.31 0.65
N SER A 95 6.88 6.84 0.48
CA SER A 95 6.30 5.83 1.38
C SER A 95 6.93 4.44 1.24
N CYS A 96 7.47 4.11 0.07
CA CYS A 96 8.10 2.82 -0.19
C CYS A 96 9.62 2.83 -0.03
N HIS A 97 10.22 3.97 0.38
CA HIS A 97 11.67 4.17 0.46
C HIS A 97 12.40 3.76 -0.84
N THR A 98 11.90 4.24 -1.98
CA THR A 98 12.39 3.89 -3.31
C THR A 98 12.45 5.12 -4.22
N SER A 99 12.87 4.94 -5.47
CA SER A 99 12.95 6.03 -6.47
C SER A 99 11.65 6.20 -7.26
N VAL A 100 11.40 7.43 -7.74
CA VAL A 100 10.28 7.72 -8.68
C VAL A 100 10.37 6.87 -9.94
N ILE A 101 11.58 6.59 -10.42
CA ILE A 101 11.80 5.73 -11.59
C ILE A 101 11.31 4.30 -11.35
N ALA A 102 11.53 3.75 -10.15
CA ALA A 102 11.02 2.43 -9.80
C ALA A 102 9.48 2.39 -9.78
N VAL A 103 8.83 3.46 -9.30
CA VAL A 103 7.36 3.61 -9.31
C VAL A 103 6.82 3.68 -10.74
N ARG A 104 7.43 4.50 -11.61
CA ARG A 104 7.04 4.58 -13.03
C ARG A 104 7.15 3.23 -13.73
N LYS A 105 8.27 2.51 -13.52
CA LYS A 105 8.44 1.15 -14.05
C LYS A 105 7.36 0.19 -13.55
N ALA A 106 6.92 0.32 -12.29
CA ALA A 106 5.83 -0.49 -11.76
C ALA A 106 4.48 -0.11 -12.39
N ARG A 107 4.15 1.18 -12.53
CA ARG A 107 2.95 1.65 -13.23
C ARG A 107 2.89 1.13 -14.68
N ALA A 108 4.01 1.21 -15.39
CA ALA A 108 4.14 0.66 -16.74
C ALA A 108 3.85 -0.84 -16.78
N ARG A 109 4.42 -1.64 -15.85
CA ARG A 109 4.13 -3.09 -15.74
C ARG A 109 2.66 -3.38 -15.42
N MET A 110 2.01 -2.51 -14.66
CA MET A 110 0.59 -2.63 -14.31
C MET A 110 -0.36 -2.10 -15.39
N GLY A 111 0.16 -1.58 -16.52
CA GLY A 111 -0.66 -0.96 -17.57
C GLY A 111 -1.28 0.37 -17.17
N LEU A 112 -0.77 1.01 -16.11
CA LEU A 112 -1.26 2.28 -15.56
C LEU A 112 -0.48 3.48 -16.08
N ASP A 113 0.41 3.27 -17.05
CA ASP A 113 0.94 4.35 -17.86
C ASP A 113 -0.20 4.89 -18.73
N ALA A 114 -0.93 5.87 -18.19
CA ALA A 114 -1.45 6.91 -19.03
C ALA A 114 -0.22 7.55 -19.67
N ARG A 115 0.05 7.23 -20.93
CA ARG A 115 0.94 8.02 -21.77
C ARG A 115 0.42 9.44 -21.71
N GLN A 116 0.95 10.24 -20.79
CA GLN A 116 0.75 11.67 -20.77
C GLN A 116 1.28 12.13 -22.14
N PRO A 117 0.46 12.69 -23.04
CA PRO A 117 0.98 13.24 -24.27
C PRO A 117 2.07 14.23 -23.88
N ARG A 118 3.25 14.10 -24.49
CA ARG A 118 4.30 15.11 -24.34
C ARG A 118 3.68 16.42 -24.79
N VAL A 119 3.39 17.32 -23.85
CA VAL A 119 3.00 18.68 -24.18
C VAL A 119 4.26 19.35 -24.69
N GLY A 120 4.32 19.58 -26.00
CA GLY A 120 5.25 20.53 -26.64
C GLY A 120 6.53 19.93 -27.25
N ASP A 121 6.40 19.19 -28.35
CA ASP A 121 7.26 19.46 -29.51
C ASP A 121 6.44 20.43 -30.39
N GLY A 122 6.82 21.70 -30.37
CA GLY A 122 6.20 22.78 -31.14
C GLY A 122 7.26 23.85 -31.40
N ASP A 123 7.73 23.86 -32.64
CA ASP A 123 8.63 24.79 -33.34
C ASP A 123 8.94 26.16 -32.70
N ALA A 124 10.24 26.47 -32.65
CA ALA A 124 10.80 27.71 -33.17
C ALA A 124 12.25 27.47 -33.63
#